data_AF-A0A963TDB1-F1
#
_entry.id   AF-A0A963TDB1-F1
#
_cell.length_a   1.000
_cell.length_b   1.000
_cell.length_c   1.000
_cell.angle_alpha   90.00
_cell.angle_beta   90.00
_cell.angle_gamma   90.00
#
_symmetry.space_group_name_H-M   'P 1'
#
loop_
_entity.id
_entity.type
_entity.pdbx_description
1 polymer ?
#
loop_
_entity_poly.entity_id
_entity_poly.type
_entity_poly.pdbx_seq_one_letter_code
_entity_poly.pdbx_strand_id
1 'polypeptide(L)'
;WWDARNPVRPIEPLPSTVFAWTGALHLGDPPPATPFLCKPGPEAPFVVPRLVADPRIRAVVSRLEVGGRPAFLIVYFARTTPFELIRANAWGTDLYFARDDRGAGYAGRCLPSDLDYDFDLVPWIRAGRVLWITPGDPTLTLRATVADCPFLGLPGRRYPLALEDGDVWDDLPAETAHG
;
A
#
# COMPACT_ATOMS: atom_id res chain seq x y z
N TRP A 1 -6.53 -7.42 -12.22
CA TRP A 1 -5.86 -7.23 -10.92
C TRP A 1 -5.49 -5.77 -10.65
N TRP A 2 -4.72 -5.09 -11.52
CA TRP A 2 -4.22 -3.71 -11.33
C TRP A 2 -4.99 -2.61 -12.09
N ASP A 3 -6.04 -2.96 -12.82
CA ASP A 3 -6.98 -1.97 -13.38
C ASP A 3 -7.61 -1.19 -12.21
N ALA A 4 -7.25 0.09 -12.09
CA ALA A 4 -7.69 0.92 -10.97
C ALA A 4 -9.21 1.13 -10.95
N ARG A 5 -9.84 1.13 -12.14
CA ARG A 5 -11.27 1.40 -12.35
C ARG A 5 -12.11 0.13 -12.25
N ASN A 6 -11.63 -0.98 -12.83
CA ASN A 6 -12.32 -2.28 -12.84
C ASN A 6 -11.45 -3.41 -12.27
N PRO A 7 -11.06 -3.34 -10.99
CA PRO A 7 -10.19 -4.35 -10.40
C PRO A 7 -10.93 -5.68 -10.21
N VAL A 8 -10.66 -6.64 -11.08
CA VAL A 8 -11.10 -8.03 -10.86
C VAL A 8 -10.05 -8.76 -10.00
N ARG A 9 -10.47 -9.18 -8.79
CA ARG A 9 -9.67 -9.94 -7.83
C ARG A 9 -10.47 -11.13 -7.28
N PRO A 10 -9.84 -12.28 -7.03
CA PRO A 10 -10.46 -13.33 -6.23
C PRO A 10 -10.71 -12.82 -4.81
N ILE A 11 -11.70 -13.40 -4.13
CA ILE A 11 -11.87 -13.19 -2.69
C ILE A 11 -10.71 -13.90 -1.99
N GLU A 12 -9.77 -13.11 -1.45
CA GLU A 12 -8.65 -13.64 -0.70
C GLU A 12 -9.09 -14.04 0.71
N PRO A 13 -8.78 -15.26 1.20
CA PRO A 13 -9.09 -15.70 2.55
C PRO A 13 -8.09 -15.10 3.54
N LEU A 14 -8.10 -13.78 3.68
CA LEU A 14 -7.16 -13.05 4.52
C LEU A 14 -7.44 -13.30 6.01
N PRO A 15 -6.40 -13.33 6.86
CA PRO A 15 -6.58 -13.35 8.30
C PRO A 15 -7.47 -12.19 8.77
N SER A 16 -8.30 -12.44 9.79
CA SER A 16 -9.19 -11.42 10.37
C SER A 16 -8.44 -10.21 10.96
N THR A 17 -7.12 -10.35 11.15
CA THR A 17 -6.25 -9.28 11.64
C THR A 17 -5.81 -8.32 10.55
N VAL A 18 -5.97 -8.65 9.26
CA VAL A 18 -5.64 -7.72 8.15
C VAL A 18 -6.67 -6.59 8.14
N PHE A 19 -6.19 -5.37 8.38
CA PHE A 19 -7.01 -4.17 8.43
C PHE A 19 -7.07 -3.45 7.08
N ALA A 20 -5.91 -3.28 6.43
CA ALA A 20 -5.77 -2.64 5.13
C ALA A 20 -4.42 -3.06 4.49
N TRP A 21 -4.23 -2.80 3.20
CA TRP A 21 -2.92 -2.87 2.57
C TRP A 21 -2.82 -1.88 1.42
N THR A 22 -1.61 -1.42 1.16
CA THR A 22 -1.26 -0.58 0.01
C THR A 22 0.14 -0.98 -0.46
N GLY A 23 0.71 -0.26 -1.42
CA GLY A 23 2.06 -0.52 -1.86
C GLY A 23 2.67 0.56 -2.73
N ALA A 24 3.93 0.31 -3.06
CA ALA A 24 4.77 1.13 -3.91
C ALA A 24 5.46 0.21 -4.93
N LEU A 25 5.66 0.68 -6.16
CA LEU A 25 6.31 -0.08 -7.23
C LEU A 25 7.37 0.79 -7.87
N HIS A 26 8.60 0.30 -7.92
CA HIS A 26 9.64 0.96 -8.68
C HIS A 26 9.37 0.79 -10.18
N LEU A 27 9.08 1.88 -10.90
CA LEU A 27 8.71 1.80 -12.31
C LEU A 27 9.93 1.73 -13.24
N GLY A 28 11.10 2.20 -12.79
CA GLY A 28 12.31 2.27 -13.61
C GLY A 28 12.15 3.12 -14.88
N ASP A 29 13.09 2.97 -15.81
CA ASP A 29 13.12 3.67 -17.09
C ASP A 29 13.50 2.68 -18.22
N PRO A 30 12.65 2.45 -19.24
CA PRO A 30 11.31 3.03 -19.41
C PRO A 30 10.28 2.44 -18.41
N PRO A 31 9.20 3.19 -18.10
CA PRO A 31 8.09 2.68 -17.31
C PRO A 31 7.34 1.55 -18.03
N PRO A 32 6.64 0.66 -17.31
CA PRO A 32 5.79 -0.35 -17.94
C PRO A 32 4.67 0.28 -18.76
N ALA A 33 4.39 -0.27 -19.94
CA ALA A 33 3.19 0.04 -20.70
C ALA A 33 2.05 -0.88 -20.25
N THR A 34 0.95 -0.31 -19.76
CA THR A 34 -0.27 -1.05 -19.38
C THR A 34 -1.46 -0.59 -20.21
N PRO A 35 -2.32 -1.50 -20.70
CA PRO A 35 -3.44 -1.15 -21.57
C PRO A 35 -4.64 -0.53 -20.81
N PHE A 36 -4.44 -0.19 -19.54
CA PHE A 36 -5.43 0.42 -18.65
C PHE A 36 -4.71 1.20 -17.55
N LEU A 37 -5.41 2.19 -17.00
CA LEU A 37 -4.99 2.96 -15.83
C LEU A 37 -4.64 2.07 -14.64
N CYS A 38 -3.37 2.06 -14.26
CA CYS A 38 -2.88 1.47 -13.02
C CYS A 38 -2.41 2.56 -12.05
N LYS A 39 -2.66 2.35 -10.75
CA LYS A 39 -2.20 3.22 -9.66
C LYS A 39 -1.21 2.44 -8.76
N PRO A 40 0.06 2.33 -9.18
CA PRO A 40 1.10 1.58 -8.45
C PRO A 40 1.48 2.18 -7.10
N GLY A 41 1.07 3.42 -6.82
CA GLY A 41 1.61 4.20 -5.72
C GLY A 41 3.00 4.78 -6.06
N PRO A 42 3.72 5.28 -5.05
CA PRO A 42 5.08 5.80 -5.20
C PRO A 42 6.09 4.72 -5.59
N GLU A 43 7.36 5.11 -5.76
CA GLU A 43 8.45 4.17 -6.06
C GLU A 43 9.27 3.76 -4.83
N ALA A 44 8.99 4.38 -3.67
CA ALA A 44 9.63 4.08 -2.39
C ALA A 44 8.59 3.63 -1.36
N PRO A 45 8.97 2.74 -0.41
CA PRO A 45 8.06 2.31 0.65
C PRO A 45 7.69 3.49 1.55
N PHE A 46 6.45 3.49 1.99
CA PHE A 46 5.87 4.52 2.85
C PHE A 46 4.89 3.88 3.84
N VAL A 47 4.44 4.65 4.82
CA VAL A 47 3.29 4.29 5.65
C VAL A 47 2.25 5.39 5.63
N VAL A 48 1.01 5.02 5.91
CA VAL A 48 -0.11 5.94 6.09
C VAL A 48 -0.12 6.41 7.54
N PRO A 49 0.31 7.66 7.85
CA PRO A 49 0.55 8.11 9.22
C PRO A 49 -0.65 7.97 10.13
N ARG A 50 -1.83 8.35 9.65
CA ARG A 50 -3.10 8.23 10.40
C ARG A 50 -3.44 6.79 10.81
N LEU A 51 -2.97 5.79 10.07
CA LEU A 51 -3.15 4.37 10.43
C LEU A 51 -2.12 3.94 11.47
N VAL A 52 -0.84 4.22 11.24
CA VAL A 52 0.22 3.81 12.18
C VAL A 52 0.25 4.63 13.47
N ALA A 53 -0.40 5.79 13.51
CA ALA A 53 -0.61 6.56 14.73
C ALA A 53 -1.58 5.86 15.71
N ASP A 54 -2.53 5.07 15.23
CA ASP A 54 -3.50 4.40 16.09
C ASP A 54 -2.91 3.19 16.80
N PRO A 55 -2.79 3.17 18.15
CA PRO A 55 -2.04 2.15 18.88
C PRO A 55 -2.44 0.70 18.58
N ARG A 56 -3.68 0.44 18.11
CA ARG A 56 -4.19 -0.89 17.77
C ARG A 56 -3.64 -1.43 16.45
N ILE A 57 -3.14 -0.56 15.57
CA ILE A 57 -2.60 -0.93 14.25
C ILE A 57 -1.08 -1.15 14.33
N ARG A 58 -0.58 -2.12 13.57
CA ARG A 58 0.85 -2.24 13.22
C ARG A 58 0.98 -2.42 11.72
N ALA A 59 1.96 -1.78 11.10
CA ALA A 59 2.25 -2.01 9.69
C ALA A 59 3.43 -2.98 9.53
N VAL A 60 3.39 -3.79 8.48
CA VAL A 60 4.49 -4.66 8.06
C VAL A 60 4.86 -4.29 6.63
N VAL A 61 6.14 -3.97 6.41
CA VAL A 61 6.71 -3.72 5.08
C VAL A 61 7.43 -4.98 4.59
N SER A 62 7.13 -5.39 3.37
CA SER A 62 7.81 -6.50 2.69
C SER A 62 8.13 -6.14 1.25
N ARG A 63 9.13 -6.80 0.66
CA ARG A 63 9.48 -6.68 -0.75
C ARG A 63 9.05 -7.92 -1.52
N LEU A 64 8.45 -7.69 -2.69
CA LEU A 64 8.20 -8.70 -3.71
C LEU A 64 8.63 -8.15 -5.09
N GLU A 65 8.43 -8.95 -6.12
CA GLU A 65 8.67 -8.54 -7.51
C GLU A 65 7.36 -8.54 -8.30
N VAL A 66 7.10 -7.45 -9.02
CA VAL A 66 5.98 -7.34 -9.97
C VAL A 66 6.57 -7.00 -11.33
N GLY A 67 6.37 -7.89 -12.31
CA GLY A 67 6.93 -7.69 -13.66
C GLY A 67 8.46 -7.53 -13.66
N GLY A 68 9.17 -8.23 -12.76
CA GLY A 68 10.63 -8.15 -12.61
C GLY A 68 11.13 -6.88 -11.92
N ARG A 69 10.23 -6.07 -11.35
CA ARG A 69 10.58 -4.80 -10.69
C ARG A 69 10.34 -4.88 -9.18
N PRO A 70 11.20 -4.24 -8.36
CA PRO A 70 10.99 -4.17 -6.93
C PRO A 70 9.66 -3.53 -6.58
N ALA A 71 8.88 -4.23 -5.78
CA ALA A 71 7.59 -3.77 -5.30
C ALA A 71 7.54 -3.92 -3.77
N PHE A 72 6.97 -2.92 -3.10
CA PHE A 72 6.91 -2.85 -1.65
C PHE A 72 5.45 -3.00 -1.23
N LEU A 73 5.14 -4.08 -0.53
CA LEU A 73 3.83 -4.32 0.06
C LEU A 73 3.84 -3.79 1.48
N ILE A 74 2.83 -2.99 1.81
CA ILE A 74 2.62 -2.48 3.16
C ILE A 74 1.25 -2.96 3.65
N VAL A 75 1.25 -3.85 4.64
CA VAL A 75 0.04 -4.42 5.23
C VAL A 75 -0.15 -3.91 6.64
N TYR A 76 -1.35 -3.45 6.95
CA TYR A 76 -1.75 -2.97 8.27
C TYR A 76 -2.54 -4.05 8.98
N PHE A 77 -2.15 -4.36 10.21
CA PHE A 77 -2.79 -5.37 11.04
C PHE A 77 -3.39 -4.75 12.30
N ALA A 78 -4.55 -5.23 12.71
CA ALA A 78 -5.18 -4.91 13.98
C ALA A 78 -5.82 -6.17 14.59
N ARG A 79 -5.54 -6.45 15.87
CA ARG A 79 -6.21 -7.57 16.58
C ARG A 79 -7.69 -7.29 16.83
N THR A 80 -8.00 -6.02 17.07
CA THR A 80 -9.36 -5.50 17.22
C THR A 80 -9.54 -4.41 16.18
N THR A 81 -10.52 -4.57 15.30
CA THR A 81 -10.77 -3.66 14.19
C THR A 81 -11.16 -2.26 14.70
N PRO A 82 -10.41 -1.21 14.36
CA PRO A 82 -10.83 0.17 14.61
C PRO A 82 -11.82 0.61 13.52
N PHE A 83 -13.12 0.41 13.75
CA PHE A 83 -14.17 0.69 12.77
C PHE A 83 -14.33 2.18 12.43
N GLU A 84 -13.89 3.06 13.31
CA GLU A 84 -13.87 4.52 13.15
C GLU A 84 -12.77 5.01 12.20
N LEU A 85 -11.76 4.19 11.92
CA LEU A 85 -10.68 4.55 11.02
C LEU A 85 -11.03 4.18 9.58
N ILE A 86 -10.99 5.19 8.71
CA ILE A 86 -11.06 4.99 7.27
C ILE A 86 -9.85 4.16 6.85
N ARG A 87 -10.02 3.18 5.96
CA ARG A 87 -8.91 2.34 5.48
C ARG A 87 -8.16 3.04 4.35
N ALA A 88 -6.93 2.59 4.05
CA ALA A 88 -6.30 2.94 2.79
C ALA A 88 -6.92 2.11 1.66
N ASN A 89 -7.03 2.67 0.45
CA ASN A 89 -7.45 1.89 -0.72
C ASN A 89 -6.49 0.71 -0.93
N ALA A 90 -7.04 -0.42 -1.36
CA ALA A 90 -6.24 -1.60 -1.64
C ALA A 90 -5.26 -1.28 -2.78
N TRP A 91 -4.04 -1.83 -2.69
CA TRP A 91 -2.99 -1.49 -3.65
C TRP A 91 -3.41 -1.77 -5.09
N GLY A 92 -3.34 -0.77 -5.97
CA GLY A 92 -3.74 -0.86 -7.38
C GLY A 92 -5.25 -0.76 -7.63
N THR A 93 -6.04 -0.27 -6.65
CA THR A 93 -7.48 -0.01 -6.79
C THR A 93 -7.87 1.35 -6.20
N ASP A 94 -9.04 1.87 -6.59
CA ASP A 94 -9.65 3.05 -5.95
C ASP A 94 -10.59 2.71 -4.79
N LEU A 95 -10.53 1.47 -4.29
CA LEU A 95 -11.44 0.93 -3.30
C LEU A 95 -10.68 0.19 -2.21
N TYR A 96 -11.17 0.20 -0.99
CA TYR A 96 -10.83 -0.80 0.02
C TYR A 96 -12.02 -1.73 0.25
N PHE A 97 -11.72 -2.95 0.70
CA PHE A 97 -12.71 -3.95 1.07
C PHE A 97 -12.57 -4.26 2.57
N ALA A 98 -13.69 -4.36 3.26
CA ALA A 98 -13.72 -4.54 4.70
C ALA A 98 -14.94 -5.36 5.13
N ARG A 99 -14.94 -5.75 6.40
CA ARG A 99 -16.11 -6.30 7.08
C ARG A 99 -16.52 -5.37 8.21
N ASP A 100 -17.82 -5.23 8.44
CA ASP A 100 -18.37 -4.53 9.60
C ASP A 100 -18.29 -5.40 10.88
N ASP A 101 -18.81 -4.87 11.99
CA ASP A 101 -18.84 -5.54 13.29
C ASP A 101 -19.76 -6.77 13.31
N ARG A 102 -20.65 -6.91 12.33
CA ARG A 102 -21.53 -8.06 12.11
C ARG A 102 -20.95 -9.07 11.12
N GLY A 103 -19.77 -8.78 10.56
CA GLY A 103 -19.10 -9.62 9.57
C GLY A 103 -19.60 -9.45 8.13
N ALA A 104 -20.52 -8.51 7.87
CA ALA A 104 -20.98 -8.21 6.52
C ALA A 104 -19.89 -7.45 5.75
N GLY A 105 -19.65 -7.87 4.51
CA GLY A 105 -18.65 -7.26 3.64
C GLY A 105 -19.15 -5.93 3.08
N TYR A 106 -18.28 -4.92 3.01
CA TYR A 106 -18.54 -3.67 2.33
C TYR A 106 -17.29 -3.17 1.59
N ALA A 107 -17.51 -2.31 0.60
CA ALA A 107 -16.45 -1.57 -0.09
C ALA A 107 -16.58 -0.08 0.25
N GLY A 108 -15.45 0.60 0.36
CA GLY A 108 -15.40 2.04 0.55
C GLY A 108 -14.26 2.66 -0.26
N ARG A 109 -14.22 3.99 -0.31
CA ARG A 109 -13.15 4.77 -0.95
C ARG A 109 -12.50 5.68 0.08
N CYS A 110 -11.18 5.76 0.04
CA CYS A 110 -10.43 6.84 0.66
C CYS A 110 -9.92 7.75 -0.44
N LEU A 111 -10.21 9.05 -0.33
CA LEU A 111 -9.60 10.03 -1.23
C LEU A 111 -8.12 10.13 -0.87
N PRO A 112 -7.20 9.95 -1.84
CA PRO A 112 -5.77 10.11 -1.60
C PRO A 112 -5.48 11.52 -1.11
N SER A 113 -4.63 11.63 -0.09
CA SER A 113 -4.07 12.90 0.38
C SER A 113 -2.56 12.77 0.45
N ASP A 114 -1.82 13.84 0.18
CA ASP A 114 -0.36 13.85 0.37
C ASP A 114 0.04 13.48 1.81
N LEU A 115 -0.85 13.76 2.78
CA LEU A 115 -0.67 13.39 4.18
C LEU A 115 -0.74 11.87 4.44
N ASP A 116 -1.21 11.07 3.46
CA ASP A 116 -1.24 9.61 3.56
C ASP A 116 0.12 8.96 3.24
N TYR A 117 1.15 9.74 2.86
CA TYR A 117 2.45 9.20 2.45
C TYR A 117 3.59 9.72 3.31
N ASP A 118 4.00 8.92 4.31
CA ASP A 118 5.22 9.17 5.08
C ASP A 118 6.31 8.15 4.72
N PHE A 119 7.38 8.67 4.12
CA PHE A 119 8.54 7.90 3.66
C PHE A 119 9.65 7.81 4.72
N ASP A 120 9.56 8.58 5.81
CA ASP A 120 10.49 8.43 6.93
C ASP A 120 10.00 7.32 7.87
N LEU A 121 10.42 6.09 7.58
CA LEU A 121 10.01 4.93 8.38
C LEU A 121 10.71 4.86 9.75
N VAL A 122 11.79 5.61 9.97
CA VAL A 122 12.64 5.48 11.16
C VAL A 122 11.88 5.75 12.47
N PRO A 123 11.11 6.85 12.61
CA PRO A 123 10.33 7.11 13.82
C PRO A 123 9.33 5.99 14.12
N TRP A 124 8.68 5.47 13.09
CA TRP A 124 7.65 4.45 13.22
C TRP A 124 8.22 3.08 13.61
N ILE A 125 9.39 2.71 13.07
CA ILE A 125 10.10 1.49 13.46
C ILE A 125 10.56 1.60 14.92
N ARG A 126 11.14 2.75 15.33
CA ARG A 126 11.57 2.97 16.72
C ARG A 126 10.43 2.88 17.73
N ALA A 127 9.24 3.36 17.35
CA ALA A 127 8.03 3.23 18.17
C ALA A 127 7.36 1.83 18.07
N GLY A 128 8.00 0.89 17.35
CA GLY A 128 7.52 -0.47 17.10
C GLY A 128 6.24 -0.52 16.26
N ARG A 129 5.81 0.60 15.67
CA ARG A 129 4.55 0.76 14.91
C ARG A 129 4.68 0.12 13.52
N VAL A 130 5.90 0.11 13.00
CA VAL A 130 6.27 -0.49 11.73
C VAL A 130 7.27 -1.63 11.98
N LEU A 131 6.95 -2.77 11.42
CA LEU A 131 7.82 -3.94 11.34
C LEU A 131 8.15 -4.20 9.87
N TRP A 132 9.14 -5.04 9.63
CA TRP A 132 9.57 -5.37 8.29
C TRP A 132 10.08 -6.80 8.17
N ILE A 133 10.06 -7.33 6.96
CA ILE A 133 10.56 -8.66 6.62
C ILE A 133 11.77 -8.48 5.69
N THR A 134 12.84 -9.22 5.94
CA THR A 134 14.02 -9.19 5.07
C THR A 134 13.61 -9.67 3.66
N PRO A 135 13.93 -8.94 2.58
CA PRO A 135 13.63 -9.38 1.22
C PRO A 135 14.13 -10.81 0.95
N GLY A 136 13.24 -11.67 0.44
CA GLY A 136 13.55 -13.07 0.16
C GLY A 136 13.63 -13.98 1.38
N ASP A 137 13.29 -13.53 2.59
CA ASP A 137 13.22 -14.39 3.77
C ASP A 137 12.02 -15.35 3.70
N PRO A 138 12.23 -16.67 3.51
CA PRO A 138 11.14 -17.62 3.38
C PRO A 138 10.44 -17.89 4.72
N THR A 139 11.04 -17.50 5.85
CA THR A 139 10.46 -17.69 7.18
C THR A 139 9.51 -16.56 7.56
N LEU A 140 9.49 -15.47 6.78
CA LEU A 140 8.71 -14.26 7.04
C LEU A 140 8.98 -13.70 8.45
N THR A 141 10.24 -13.72 8.88
CA THR A 141 10.61 -13.28 10.23
C THR A 141 10.41 -11.76 10.34
N LEU A 142 9.56 -11.37 11.30
CA LEU A 142 9.31 -9.97 11.61
C LEU A 142 10.50 -9.34 12.34
N ARG A 143 10.97 -8.22 11.83
CA ARG A 143 12.00 -7.38 12.44
C ARG A 143 11.41 -6.03 12.82
N ALA A 144 11.86 -5.49 13.94
CA ALA A 144 11.35 -4.24 14.52
C ALA A 144 12.48 -3.22 14.81
N THR A 145 13.68 -3.44 14.27
CA THR A 145 14.84 -2.58 14.49
C THR A 145 15.14 -1.74 13.26
N VAL A 146 15.71 -0.56 13.47
CA VAL A 146 16.19 0.31 12.38
C VAL A 146 17.46 -0.28 11.74
N ALA A 147 18.28 -0.95 12.56
CA ALA A 147 19.50 -1.62 12.10
C ALA A 147 19.18 -2.60 10.97
N ASP A 148 19.94 -2.50 9.88
CA ASP A 148 19.86 -3.33 8.68
C ASP A 148 18.51 -3.32 7.96
N CYS A 149 17.63 -2.35 8.24
CA CYS A 149 16.35 -2.23 7.56
C CYS A 149 16.58 -1.83 6.08
N PRO A 150 16.23 -2.69 5.11
CA PRO A 150 16.54 -2.47 3.69
C PRO A 150 15.56 -1.50 3.01
N PHE A 151 14.57 -1.00 3.76
CA PHE A 151 13.50 -0.13 3.27
C PHE A 151 13.78 1.35 3.53
N LEU A 152 14.94 1.68 4.12
CA LEU A 152 15.30 3.05 4.49
C LEU A 152 16.11 3.72 3.36
N GLY A 153 15.81 4.99 3.09
CA GLY A 153 16.61 5.82 2.18
C GLY A 153 16.60 5.35 0.72
N LEU A 154 15.64 4.52 0.32
CA LEU A 154 15.53 4.05 -1.06
C LEU A 154 15.25 5.23 -2.02
N PRO A 155 15.85 5.22 -3.22
CA PRO A 155 15.57 6.21 -4.26
C PRO A 155 14.19 5.97 -4.89
N GLY A 156 13.69 6.97 -5.62
CA GLY A 156 12.44 6.90 -6.36
C GLY A 156 11.51 8.07 -6.06
N ARG A 157 10.48 8.22 -6.90
CA ARG A 157 9.44 9.24 -6.73
C ARG A 157 8.62 9.00 -5.46
N ARG A 158 8.37 10.07 -4.72
CA ARG A 158 7.74 10.07 -3.38
C ARG A 158 6.37 10.75 -3.39
N TYR A 159 5.59 10.43 -4.41
CA TYR A 159 4.23 10.89 -4.61
C TYR A 159 3.46 9.79 -5.37
N PRO A 160 2.12 9.78 -5.30
CA PRO A 160 1.31 8.81 -6.03
C PRO A 160 1.59 8.90 -7.54
N LEU A 161 1.62 7.74 -8.20
CA LEU A 161 1.77 7.68 -9.65
C LEU A 161 0.59 6.96 -10.28
N ALA A 162 0.26 7.36 -11.50
CA ALA A 162 -0.61 6.64 -12.41
C ALA A 162 0.16 6.26 -13.68
N LEU A 163 -0.15 5.11 -14.27
CA LEU A 163 0.37 4.72 -15.58
C LEU A 163 -0.71 4.10 -16.49
N GLU A 164 -0.62 4.39 -17.78
CA GLU A 164 -1.46 3.87 -18.87
C GLU A 164 -0.70 4.12 -20.18
N ASP A 165 -0.70 3.15 -21.08
CA ASP A 165 -0.05 3.23 -22.40
C ASP A 165 1.44 3.65 -22.42
N GLY A 166 2.15 3.49 -21.29
CA GLY A 166 3.56 3.83 -21.13
C GLY A 166 3.81 5.25 -20.65
N ASP A 167 2.76 6.05 -20.50
CA ASP A 167 2.81 7.36 -19.87
C ASP A 167 2.73 7.23 -18.34
N VAL A 168 3.31 8.20 -17.64
CA VAL A 168 3.29 8.27 -16.17
C VAL A 168 2.88 9.67 -15.73
N TRP A 169 1.87 9.74 -14.87
CA TRP A 169 1.36 10.99 -14.30
C TRP A 169 1.59 11.03 -12.78
N ASP A 170 1.87 12.22 -12.28
CA ASP A 170 1.99 12.57 -10.85
C ASP A 170 0.69 13.10 -10.25
N ASP A 171 -0.20 13.64 -11.09
CA ASP A 171 -1.60 13.89 -10.75
C ASP A 171 -2.48 12.72 -11.21
N LEU A 172 -3.27 12.18 -10.29
CA LEU A 172 -4.34 11.25 -10.66
C LEU A 172 -5.29 12.03 -11.57
N PRO A 173 -5.50 11.62 -12.84
CA PRO A 173 -6.45 12.31 -13.70
C PRO A 173 -7.78 12.38 -12.96
N ALA A 174 -8.30 13.60 -12.76
CA ALA A 174 -9.62 13.81 -12.22
C ALA A 174 -10.57 12.91 -13.00
N GLU A 175 -11.47 12.19 -12.31
CA GLU A 175 -12.52 11.41 -12.97
C GLU A 175 -13.20 12.35 -13.98
N THR A 176 -12.88 12.20 -15.28
CA THR A 176 -13.82 12.61 -16.31
C THR A 176 -14.98 11.66 -16.14
N ALA A 177 -15.98 12.12 -15.41
CA ALA A 177 -17.29 11.50 -15.32
C ALA A 177 -17.84 11.39 -16.75
N HIS A 178 -17.56 10.27 -17.40
CA HIS A 178 -18.32 9.86 -18.57
C HIS A 178 -19.63 9.31 -18.02
N GLY A 179 -20.66 10.15 -18.12
CA GLY A 179 -22.05 9.80 -17.82
C GLY A 179 -22.66 8.86 -18.85
#